data_AF-A0A4R3HDK9-F1
#
_entry.id   AF-A0A4R3HDK9-F1
#
_cell.length_a   1.000
_cell.length_b   1.000
_cell.length_c   1.000
_cell.angle_alpha   90.00
_cell.angle_beta   90.00
_cell.angle_gamma   90.00
#
_symmetry.space_group_name_H-M   'P 1'
#
loop_
_entity.id
_entity.type
_entity.pdbx_description
1 polymer ?
#
loop_
_entity_poly.entity_id
_entity_poly.type
_entity_poly.pdbx_seq_one_letter_code
_entity_poly.pdbx_strand_id
1 'polypeptide(L)' 'MIAGYPRQVIDPNTLAEFEAYAKLWIPLVNRMGGIHHGDFLPGKAPTT' A
#
# COMPACT_ATOMS: atom_id res chain seq x y z
N MET A 1 -10.69 16.72 4.66
CA MET A 1 -10.14 15.36 4.50
C MET A 1 -8.63 15.48 4.43
N ILE A 2 -7.89 14.65 5.15
CA ILE A 2 -6.42 14.65 5.17
C ILE A 2 -5.95 13.31 4.62
N ALA A 3 -4.97 13.31 3.71
CA ALA A 3 -4.37 12.10 3.14
C ALA A 3 -2.87 12.12 3.42
N GLY A 4 -2.33 10.96 3.83
CA GLY A 4 -0.90 10.75 4.06
C GLY A 4 -0.34 9.70 3.11
N TYR A 5 0.91 9.88 2.69
CA TYR A 5 1.62 8.97 1.79
C TYR A 5 2.95 8.58 2.45
N PRO A 6 2.98 7.49 3.24
CA PRO A 6 4.22 7.03 3.84
C PRO A 6 5.18 6.57 2.73
N ARG A 7 6.44 7.01 2.81
CA ARG A 7 7.51 6.53 1.93
C ARG A 7 8.28 5.44 2.66
N GLN A 8 8.38 4.27 2.04
CA GLN A 8 9.09 3.12 2.60
C GLN A 8 10.25 2.72 1.66
N VAL A 9 11.34 2.25 2.26
CA VAL A 9 12.45 1.61 1.54
C VAL A 9 12.35 0.12 1.83
N ILE A 10 12.22 -0.69 0.78
CA ILE A 10 12.08 -2.15 0.87
C ILE A 10 13.14 -2.82 0.00
N ASP A 11 13.47 -4.07 0.31
CA ASP A 11 14.32 -4.90 -0.55
C ASP A 11 13.59 -5.17 -1.88
N PRO A 12 14.19 -4.86 -3.05
CA PRO A 12 13.58 -5.15 -4.35
C PRO A 12 13.23 -6.62 -4.56
N ASN A 13 13.95 -7.54 -3.89
CA ASN A 13 13.73 -8.98 -4.02
C ASN A 13 12.50 -9.47 -3.23
N THR A 14 11.96 -8.65 -2.32
CA THR A 14 10.78 -9.00 -1.50
C THR A 14 9.52 -8.23 -1.92
N LEU A 15 9.48 -7.75 -3.16
CA LEU A 15 8.37 -6.92 -3.64
C LEU A 15 7.04 -7.68 -3.69
N ALA A 16 7.07 -8.97 -4.07
CA ALA A 16 5.86 -9.79 -4.16
C ALA A 16 5.25 -10.03 -2.77
N GLU A 17 6.08 -10.30 -1.77
CA GLU A 17 5.69 -10.45 -0.38
C GLU A 17 5.13 -9.15 0.18
N PHE A 18 5.76 -8.02 -0.15
CA PHE A 18 5.25 -6.70 0.21
C PHE A 18 3.86 -6.45 -0.39
N GLU A 19 3.67 -6.70 -1.69
CA GLU A 19 2.35 -6.52 -2.34
C GLU A 19 1.29 -7.43 -1.71
N ALA A 20 1.63 -8.67 -1.37
CA ALA A 20 0.71 -9.58 -0.69
C ALA A 20 0.33 -9.04 0.70
N TYR A 21 1.31 -8.57 1.47
CA TYR A 21 1.09 -7.99 2.79
C TYR A 21 0.26 -6.70 2.73
N ALA A 22 0.57 -5.79 1.81
CA ALA A 22 -0.11 -4.50 1.68
C ALA A 22 -1.60 -4.68 1.33
N LYS A 23 -1.94 -5.66 0.48
CA LYS A 23 -3.34 -6.02 0.20
C LYS A 23 -4.11 -6.49 1.44
N LEU A 24 -3.46 -7.15 2.39
CA LEU A 24 -4.10 -7.56 3.65
C LEU A 24 -4.43 -6.36 4.55
N TRP A 25 -3.77 -5.23 4.37
CA TRP A 25 -4.03 -4.01 5.15
C TRP A 25 -5.28 -3.26 4.68
N ILE A 26 -5.64 -3.34 3.40
CA ILE A 26 -6.79 -2.65 2.81
C ILE A 26 -8.10 -2.88 3.58
N PRO A 27 -8.53 -4.13 3.86
CA PRO A 27 -9.76 -4.36 4.62
C PRO A 27 -9.68 -3.82 6.05
N LEU A 28 -8.48 -3.78 6.66
CA LEU A 28 -8.29 -3.23 8.00
C LEU A 28 -8.45 -1.72 8.00
N VAL A 29 -7.84 -1.02 7.04
CA VAL A 29 -7.98 0.43 6.85
C VAL A 29 -9.46 0.79 6.64
N ASN A 30 -10.16 0.06 5.78
CA ASN A 30 -11.59 0.27 5.52
C ASN A 30 -12.43 0.04 6.79
N ARG A 31 -12.13 -0.99 7.58
CA ARG A 31 -12.82 -1.25 8.86
C ARG A 31 -12.61 -0.15 9.88
N MET A 32 -11.45 0.50 9.86
CA MET A 32 -11.13 1.63 10.76
C MET A 32 -11.66 2.98 10.25
N GLY A 33 -12.45 2.99 9.17
CA GLY A 33 -13.03 4.21 8.59
C GLY A 33 -12.06 5.01 7.71
N GLY A 34 -10.91 4.42 7.34
CA GLY A 34 -9.97 4.98 6.38
C GLY A 34 -10.25 4.53 4.95
N ILE A 35 -9.53 5.14 4.00
CA ILE A 35 -9.54 4.75 2.59
C ILE A 35 -8.10 4.46 2.18
N HIS A 36 -7.84 3.26 1.66
CA HIS A 36 -6.54 2.93 1.05
C HIS A 36 -6.51 3.44 -0.40
N HIS A 37 -5.54 4.29 -0.74
CA HIS A 37 -5.40 4.88 -2.09
C HIS A 37 -4.53 4.03 -3.04
N GLY A 38 -4.02 2.91 -2.56
CA GLY A 38 -3.15 2.00 -3.31
C GLY A 38 -1.66 2.17 -2.99
N ASP A 39 -0.88 1.18 -3.40
CA ASP A 39 0.58 1.18 -3.24
C ASP A 39 1.24 1.68 -4.53
N PHE A 40 2.10 2.69 -4.39
CA PHE A 40 2.75 3.37 -5.52
C PHE A 40 4.20 2.94 -5.65
N LEU A 41 4.52 2.22 -6.73
CA LEU A 41 5.88 1.86 -7.08
C LEU A 41 6.41 2.77 -8.20
N PRO A 42 7.69 3.17 -8.19
CA PRO A 42 8.27 3.96 -9.26
C PRO A 42 8.08 3.30 -10.63
N GLY A 43 7.45 4.00 -11.56
CA GLY A 43 7.22 3.51 -12.93
C GLY A 43 6.10 2.47 -13.09
N LYS A 44 5.28 2.21 -12.07
CA LYS A 44 4.10 1.34 -12.15
C LYS A 44 2.82 2.07 -11.77
N ALA A 45 1.69 1.58 -12.29
CA ALA A 45 0.37 1.99 -11.83
C ALA A 45 0.12 1.47 -10.39
N PRO A 46 -0.72 2.17 -9.61
CA PRO A 46 -1.01 1.77 -8.23
C PRO A 46 -1.70 0.40 -8.18
N THR A 47 -1.35 -0.41 -7.19
CA THR A 47 -2.06 -1.66 -6.88
C THR A 47 -3.08 -1.39 -5.78
N THR A 48 -4.30 -1.95 -5.93
CA THR A 48 -5.41 -1.84 -4.96
C THR A 48 -5.94 -3.23 -4.65
#